data_AF-A0A7C6Z188-F1
#
_entry.id   AF-A0A7C6Z188-F1
#
_cell.length_a   1.000
_cell.length_b   1.000
_cell.length_c   1.000
_cell.angle_alpha   90.00
_cell.angle_beta   90.00
_cell.angle_gamma   90.00
#
_symmetry.space_group_name_H-M   'P 1'
#
loop_
_entity.id
_entity.type
_entity.pdbx_description
1 polymer ?
#
loop_
_entity_poly.entity_id
_entity_poly.type
_entity_poly.pdbx_seq_one_letter_code
_entity_poly.pdbx_strand_id
1 'polypeptide(L)'
;MAFSTEYGGAIIISINENVFRNEIRNLFPQNTEVFLTTLDGTILLSSNENRALINLSSFGIRSGKIDTQLDHGNFIENINGISTLISYKKSAYSNYMYVSFSPINEITSNFSILRKLLAIVTLLTFVLGIVLSFYWAKVRSAPLLFLKNLCANTLNKYSHESSTSNEYEIINYTVDMLSSKLNEQEISIKEVSPLLLQHMFLSLVSRDSNTPDKINKIRTALRVAQINFDKEAYVIVIFKTTYDNSPLANNPSKSPEYINREIKELVKQFFMNKDIEYINAKINDNILYLFNFEPNYNINSIFTNILEHMSKFAGINTYIFISDVCYSMDNICTIFEHVNKIQNYSFIFPDKKIFQYNLLSDSKKECPLALEQYIDQMIGALKCHSWNNFYLLTDKLEDLVCSGDFSYRDIINELERLIDFIYNFSLEYNIIFDEVIESRSSFMQNASNICVFCDLLKHMVNHISNIFERRRNSKNHELIENVKKYVTLNISDNNISLETVSCHFGISSAHLSRIFKEISGMNFI
;
A
#
# COMPACT_ATOMS: atom_id res chain seq x y z
N MET A 1 59.65 -62.56 -79.46
CA MET A 1 60.91 -62.93 -78.77
C MET A 1 61.48 -64.14 -79.48
N ALA A 2 62.76 -64.13 -79.83
CA ALA A 2 63.42 -65.26 -80.48
C ALA A 2 64.43 -65.89 -79.50
N PHE A 3 64.34 -67.21 -79.31
CA PHE A 3 65.29 -68.01 -78.54
C PHE A 3 66.27 -68.67 -79.51
N SER A 4 67.57 -68.63 -79.25
CA SER A 4 68.60 -69.24 -80.11
C SER A 4 69.19 -70.49 -79.46
N THR A 5 69.12 -71.62 -80.17
CA THR A 5 69.91 -72.83 -79.91
C THR A 5 70.92 -73.05 -81.04
N GLU A 6 71.97 -73.83 -80.78
CA GLU A 6 73.18 -74.03 -81.62
C GLU A 6 72.94 -74.60 -83.04
N TYR A 7 71.69 -74.85 -83.43
CA TYR A 7 71.27 -74.98 -84.83
C TYR A 7 70.19 -73.92 -85.08
N GLY A 8 70.54 -72.88 -85.84
CA GLY A 8 69.75 -71.65 -85.97
C GLY A 8 68.33 -71.87 -86.48
N GLY A 9 67.36 -71.80 -85.57
CA GLY A 9 65.94 -71.71 -85.86
C GLY A 9 65.30 -70.62 -85.02
N ALA A 10 64.33 -69.88 -85.58
CA ALA A 10 63.58 -68.85 -84.87
C ALA A 10 62.11 -69.28 -84.74
N ILE A 11 61.57 -69.24 -83.53
CA ILE A 11 60.13 -69.38 -83.30
C ILE A 11 59.51 -67.98 -83.33
N ILE A 12 58.66 -67.73 -84.32
CA ILE A 12 57.92 -66.48 -84.44
C ILE A 12 56.51 -66.71 -83.90
N ILE A 13 56.22 -66.14 -82.73
CA ILE A 13 54.87 -66.09 -82.17
C ILE A 13 54.26 -64.75 -82.60
N SER A 14 53.31 -64.80 -83.53
CA SER A 14 52.56 -63.63 -83.99
C SER A 14 51.29 -63.46 -83.16
N ILE A 15 51.10 -62.29 -82.58
CA ILE A 15 49.88 -61.91 -81.86
C ILE A 15 49.06 -61.01 -82.77
N ASN A 16 47.75 -61.27 -82.86
CA ASN A 16 46.86 -60.45 -83.66
C ASN A 16 46.62 -59.09 -82.98
N GLU A 17 46.90 -58.00 -83.69
CA GLU A 17 46.70 -56.61 -83.25
C GLU A 17 45.25 -56.34 -82.78
N ASN A 18 44.25 -57.01 -83.35
CA ASN A 18 42.85 -56.81 -82.98
C ASN A 18 42.56 -57.22 -81.53
N VAL A 19 43.29 -58.20 -80.99
CA VAL A 19 43.17 -58.62 -79.59
C VAL A 19 43.62 -57.49 -78.67
N PHE A 20 44.75 -56.86 -78.99
CA PHE A 20 45.28 -55.72 -78.23
C PHE A 20 44.32 -54.51 -78.28
N ARG A 21 43.75 -54.22 -79.46
CA ARG A 21 42.80 -53.11 -79.66
C ARG A 21 41.54 -53.26 -78.80
N ASN A 22 40.95 -54.45 -78.76
CA ASN A 22 39.72 -54.70 -78.00
C ASN A 22 39.95 -54.62 -76.49
N GLU A 23 41.05 -55.19 -75.99
CA GLU A 23 41.38 -55.16 -74.56
C GLU A 23 41.66 -53.73 -74.06
N ILE A 24 42.42 -52.94 -74.83
CA ILE A 24 42.71 -51.55 -74.44
C ILE A 24 41.48 -50.65 -74.53
N ARG A 25 40.61 -50.86 -75.52
CA ARG A 25 39.40 -50.04 -75.67
C ARG A 25 38.41 -50.23 -74.52
N ASN A 26 38.41 -51.38 -73.86
CA ASN A 26 37.58 -51.62 -72.67
C ASN A 26 38.12 -50.93 -71.41
N LEU A 27 39.43 -50.63 -71.36
CA LEU A 27 40.09 -50.05 -70.19
C LEU A 27 40.02 -48.52 -70.14
N PHE A 28 39.79 -47.86 -71.27
CA PHE A 28 39.79 -46.40 -71.37
C PHE A 28 38.45 -45.86 -71.89
N PRO A 29 38.07 -44.61 -71.55
CA PRO A 29 36.88 -43.96 -72.10
C PRO A 29 36.90 -43.97 -73.63
N GLN A 30 35.73 -44.03 -74.27
CA GLN A 30 35.62 -44.15 -75.74
C GLN A 30 36.40 -43.09 -76.52
N ASN A 31 36.62 -41.92 -75.92
CA ASN A 31 37.27 -40.78 -76.56
C ASN A 31 38.75 -40.63 -76.17
N THR A 32 39.34 -41.64 -75.53
CA THR A 32 40.76 -41.67 -75.19
C THR A 32 41.52 -42.53 -76.19
N GLU A 33 42.45 -41.93 -76.93
CA GLU A 33 43.31 -42.67 -77.84
C GLU A 33 44.56 -43.14 -77.11
N VAL A 34 44.83 -44.44 -77.17
CA VAL A 34 45.99 -45.05 -76.51
C VAL A 34 46.92 -45.62 -77.57
N PHE A 35 48.21 -45.33 -77.43
CA PHE A 35 49.28 -45.77 -78.30
C PHE A 35 50.31 -46.56 -77.50
N LEU A 36 50.83 -47.64 -78.09
CA LEU A 36 52.03 -48.32 -77.64
C LEU A 36 53.18 -47.85 -78.50
N THR A 37 54.23 -47.30 -77.90
CA THR A 37 55.33 -46.67 -78.63
C THR A 37 56.68 -47.20 -78.18
N THR A 38 57.68 -47.15 -79.06
CA THR A 38 59.09 -47.37 -78.67
C THR A 38 59.61 -46.17 -77.88
N LEU A 39 60.75 -46.34 -77.21
CA LEU A 39 61.43 -45.25 -76.48
C LEU A 39 61.75 -44.04 -77.36
N ASP A 40 61.94 -44.26 -78.67
CA ASP A 40 62.22 -43.21 -79.67
C ASP A 40 60.94 -42.51 -80.20
N GLY A 41 59.78 -42.89 -79.69
CA GLY A 41 58.49 -42.28 -80.01
C GLY A 41 57.78 -42.87 -81.24
N THR A 42 58.25 -44.00 -81.80
CA THR A 42 57.57 -44.65 -82.93
C THR A 42 56.36 -45.44 -82.44
N ILE A 43 55.19 -45.21 -83.04
CA ILE A 43 53.95 -45.90 -82.70
C ILE A 43 53.99 -47.33 -83.26
N LEU A 44 53.84 -48.32 -82.38
CA LEU A 44 53.76 -49.74 -82.73
C LEU A 44 52.30 -50.19 -82.88
N LEU A 45 51.45 -49.79 -81.94
CA LEU A 45 50.03 -50.15 -81.89
C LEU A 45 49.21 -48.96 -81.42
N SER A 46 47.96 -48.88 -81.85
CA SER A 46 47.06 -47.75 -81.62
C SER A 46 45.63 -48.24 -81.39
N SER A 47 44.89 -47.57 -80.50
CA SER A 47 43.53 -47.98 -80.10
C SER A 47 42.47 -47.74 -81.19
N ASN A 48 42.60 -46.68 -82.02
CA ASN A 48 41.50 -46.23 -82.90
C ASN A 48 41.76 -46.35 -84.42
N GLU A 49 42.98 -46.10 -84.91
CA GLU A 49 43.32 -46.15 -86.36
C GLU A 49 44.66 -46.85 -86.62
N ASN A 50 44.86 -47.54 -87.76
CA ASN A 50 46.15 -48.15 -88.17
C ASN A 50 47.24 -47.10 -88.50
N ARG A 51 47.70 -46.36 -87.49
CA ARG A 51 48.80 -45.40 -87.57
C ARG A 51 50.12 -46.01 -87.06
N ALA A 52 50.37 -47.25 -87.47
CA ALA A 52 51.62 -47.94 -87.14
C ALA A 52 52.80 -47.29 -87.90
N LEU A 53 53.97 -47.25 -87.26
CA LEU A 53 55.25 -46.73 -87.79
C LEU A 53 55.36 -45.21 -87.97
N ILE A 54 54.39 -44.43 -87.49
CA ILE A 54 54.47 -42.96 -87.45
C ILE A 54 55.05 -42.51 -86.09
N ASN A 55 55.91 -41.49 -86.08
CA ASN A 55 56.47 -40.96 -84.85
C ASN A 55 55.47 -40.01 -84.15
N LEU A 56 55.36 -40.11 -82.83
CA LEU A 56 54.57 -39.22 -81.95
C LEU A 56 54.81 -37.72 -82.21
N SER A 57 55.99 -37.34 -82.74
CA SER A 57 56.32 -35.96 -83.11
C SER A 57 55.42 -35.38 -84.22
N SER A 58 54.79 -36.21 -85.07
CA SER A 58 53.85 -35.75 -86.10
C SER A 58 52.52 -35.24 -85.52
N PHE A 59 52.23 -35.55 -84.25
CA PHE A 59 51.03 -35.11 -83.54
C PHE A 59 51.24 -33.80 -82.76
N GLY A 60 52.35 -33.10 -83.01
CA GLY A 60 52.67 -31.82 -82.38
C GLY A 60 53.37 -31.94 -81.02
N ILE A 61 53.70 -33.16 -80.57
CA ILE A 61 54.46 -33.38 -79.33
C ILE A 61 55.93 -33.09 -79.59
N ARG A 62 56.48 -32.08 -78.92
CA ARG A 62 57.93 -31.84 -78.91
C ARG A 62 58.62 -32.98 -78.13
N SER A 63 59.61 -33.62 -78.75
CA SER A 63 60.37 -34.80 -78.26
C SER A 63 61.19 -34.59 -76.97
N GLY A 64 60.94 -33.53 -76.20
CA GLY A 64 61.56 -33.26 -74.90
C GLY A 64 60.59 -33.17 -73.73
N LYS A 65 59.28 -33.41 -73.92
CA LYS A 65 58.27 -33.35 -72.84
C LYS A 65 57.92 -34.71 -72.22
N ILE A 66 58.22 -35.81 -72.92
CA ILE A 66 58.11 -37.16 -72.37
C ILE A 66 59.49 -37.49 -71.82
N ASP A 67 59.64 -37.43 -70.50
CA ASP A 67 60.88 -37.76 -69.83
C ASP A 67 61.04 -39.28 -69.82
N THR A 68 61.94 -39.80 -70.65
CA THR A 68 62.20 -41.24 -70.78
C THR A 68 62.90 -41.83 -69.55
N GLN A 69 63.34 -40.99 -68.60
CA GLN A 69 63.89 -41.41 -67.31
C GLN A 69 62.81 -41.71 -66.26
N LEU A 70 61.59 -41.20 -66.44
CA LEU A 70 60.48 -41.43 -65.52
C LEU A 70 59.60 -42.59 -66.00
N ASP A 71 59.29 -43.51 -65.09
CA ASP A 71 58.44 -44.68 -65.39
C ASP A 71 57.00 -44.31 -65.74
N HIS A 72 56.55 -43.12 -65.35
CA HIS A 72 55.24 -42.58 -65.68
C HIS A 72 55.21 -41.05 -65.57
N GLY A 73 54.27 -40.41 -66.25
CA GLY A 73 54.04 -38.98 -66.14
C GLY A 73 52.78 -38.54 -66.89
N ASN A 74 52.36 -37.30 -66.65
CA ASN A 74 51.27 -36.68 -67.39
C ASN A 74 51.53 -35.20 -67.63
N PHE A 75 51.00 -34.68 -68.73
CA PHE A 75 51.05 -33.26 -69.05
C PHE A 75 49.85 -32.89 -69.92
N ILE A 76 49.50 -31.61 -69.89
CA ILE A 76 48.42 -31.05 -70.70
C ILE A 76 49.05 -30.31 -71.87
N GLU A 77 48.63 -30.67 -73.09
CA GLU A 77 49.08 -30.00 -74.30
C GLU A 77 47.90 -29.71 -75.22
N ASN A 78 48.01 -28.61 -75.96
CA ASN A 78 46.96 -28.20 -76.88
C ASN A 78 47.27 -28.78 -78.26
N ILE A 79 46.58 -29.86 -78.62
CA ILE A 79 46.72 -30.52 -79.92
C ILE A 79 45.54 -30.09 -80.79
N ASN A 80 45.80 -29.46 -81.93
CA ASN A 80 44.80 -29.00 -82.88
C ASN A 80 43.68 -28.12 -82.28
N GLY A 81 43.99 -27.32 -81.25
CA GLY A 81 43.05 -26.43 -80.57
C GLY A 81 42.24 -27.06 -79.43
N ILE A 82 42.46 -28.36 -79.14
CA ILE A 82 41.82 -29.07 -78.02
C ILE A 82 42.87 -29.34 -76.93
N SER A 83 42.62 -28.83 -75.71
CA SER A 83 43.44 -29.14 -74.54
C SER A 83 43.29 -30.63 -74.19
N THR A 84 44.36 -31.38 -74.37
CA THR A 84 44.38 -32.84 -74.27
C THR A 84 45.35 -33.24 -73.15
N LEU A 85 44.88 -34.11 -72.26
CA LEU A 85 45.72 -34.72 -71.24
C LEU A 85 46.46 -35.90 -71.87
N ILE A 86 47.79 -35.79 -71.89
CA ILE A 86 48.67 -36.84 -72.38
C ILE A 86 49.29 -37.50 -71.16
N SER A 87 49.05 -38.79 -71.00
CA SER A 87 49.65 -39.58 -69.91
C SER A 87 50.49 -40.68 -70.51
N TYR A 88 51.67 -40.92 -69.94
CA TYR A 88 52.56 -41.98 -70.39
C TYR A 88 53.00 -42.87 -69.24
N LYS A 89 53.22 -44.16 -69.53
CA LYS A 89 53.75 -45.14 -68.59
C LYS A 89 54.62 -46.16 -69.31
N LYS A 90 55.82 -46.39 -68.79
CA LYS A 90 56.75 -47.41 -69.28
C LYS A 90 56.30 -48.81 -68.86
N SER A 91 56.39 -49.75 -69.79
CA SER A 91 56.11 -51.17 -69.51
C SER A 91 57.19 -51.77 -68.62
N ALA A 92 56.79 -52.53 -67.60
CA ALA A 92 57.72 -53.19 -66.68
C ALA A 92 58.47 -54.38 -67.33
N TYR A 93 57.93 -54.92 -68.42
CA TYR A 93 58.43 -56.15 -69.07
C TYR A 93 59.06 -55.91 -70.44
N SER A 94 59.01 -54.67 -70.96
CA SER A 94 59.51 -54.32 -72.29
C SER A 94 59.95 -52.86 -72.38
N ASN A 95 60.83 -52.54 -73.33
CA ASN A 95 61.23 -51.16 -73.64
C ASN A 95 60.15 -50.39 -74.44
N TYR A 96 58.88 -50.60 -74.12
CA TYR A 96 57.74 -49.91 -74.74
C TYR A 96 57.06 -48.99 -73.74
N MET A 97 56.46 -47.91 -74.25
CA MET A 97 55.68 -46.97 -73.46
C MET A 97 54.23 -46.96 -73.93
N TYR A 98 53.30 -46.93 -72.98
CA TYR A 98 51.90 -46.65 -73.24
C TYR A 98 51.68 -45.15 -73.13
N VAL A 99 51.10 -44.54 -74.15
CA VAL A 99 50.78 -43.11 -74.19
C VAL A 99 49.30 -42.95 -74.48
N SER A 100 48.54 -42.34 -73.58
CA SER A 100 47.11 -42.06 -73.73
C SER A 100 46.85 -40.58 -73.93
N PHE A 101 45.96 -40.25 -74.87
CA PHE A 101 45.51 -38.91 -75.21
C PHE A 101 44.04 -38.79 -74.86
N SER A 102 43.69 -37.93 -73.91
CA SER A 102 42.32 -37.75 -73.45
C SER A 102 41.89 -36.28 -73.53
N PRO A 103 40.93 -35.91 -74.40
CA PRO A 103 40.43 -34.54 -74.53
C PRO A 103 39.77 -34.04 -73.23
N ILE A 104 40.26 -32.93 -72.66
CA ILE A 104 39.77 -32.43 -71.36
C ILE A 104 38.33 -31.90 -71.45
N ASN A 105 37.96 -31.30 -72.58
CA ASN A 105 36.61 -30.78 -72.83
C ASN A 105 35.52 -31.88 -72.76
N GLU A 106 35.83 -33.10 -73.18
CA GLU A 106 34.89 -34.21 -73.16
C GLU A 106 34.82 -34.90 -71.80
N ILE A 107 35.92 -34.91 -71.04
CA ILE A 107 35.90 -35.31 -69.62
C ILE A 107 35.07 -34.32 -68.79
N THR A 108 35.17 -33.01 -69.11
CA THR A 108 34.57 -31.95 -68.30
C THR A 108 33.13 -31.57 -68.68
N SER A 109 32.67 -31.90 -69.89
CA SER A 109 31.32 -31.53 -70.39
C SER A 109 30.18 -32.10 -69.53
N ASN A 110 30.35 -33.33 -69.02
CA ASN A 110 29.38 -33.99 -68.14
C ASN A 110 29.22 -33.29 -66.77
N PHE A 111 30.22 -32.53 -66.31
CA PHE A 111 30.13 -31.80 -65.05
C PHE A 111 29.20 -30.59 -65.12
N SER A 112 28.91 -30.08 -66.33
CA SER A 112 28.03 -28.92 -66.50
C SER A 112 26.59 -29.17 -66.06
N ILE A 113 26.09 -30.40 -66.27
CA ILE A 113 24.74 -30.83 -65.86
C ILE A 113 24.68 -30.95 -64.33
N LEU A 114 25.68 -31.57 -63.71
CA LEU A 114 25.80 -31.67 -62.25
C LEU A 114 25.86 -30.29 -61.59
N ARG A 115 26.62 -29.35 -62.18
CA ARG A 115 26.71 -27.98 -61.67
C ARG A 115 25.37 -27.23 -61.72
N LYS A 116 24.59 -27.41 -62.79
CA LYS A 116 23.23 -26.81 -62.89
C LYS A 116 22.28 -27.39 -61.84
N LEU A 117 22.30 -28.70 -61.62
CA LEU A 117 21.49 -29.35 -60.57
C LEU A 117 21.85 -28.84 -59.17
N LEU A 118 23.13 -28.76 -58.84
CA LEU A 118 23.59 -28.21 -57.57
C LEU A 118 23.19 -26.74 -57.40
N ALA A 119 23.30 -25.93 -58.45
CA ALA A 119 22.87 -24.53 -58.42
C ALA A 119 21.37 -24.39 -58.13
N ILE A 120 20.53 -25.25 -58.72
CA ILE A 120 19.07 -25.23 -58.46
C ILE A 120 18.77 -25.64 -57.01
N VAL A 121 19.39 -26.70 -56.51
CA VAL A 121 19.15 -27.18 -55.13
C VAL A 121 19.59 -26.13 -54.12
N THR A 122 20.78 -25.55 -54.29
CA THR A 122 21.27 -24.48 -53.41
C THR A 122 20.34 -23.26 -53.42
N LEU A 123 19.87 -22.82 -54.60
CA LEU A 123 18.89 -21.73 -54.71
C LEU A 123 17.60 -22.05 -53.94
N LEU A 124 17.07 -23.28 -54.09
CA LEU A 124 15.83 -23.69 -53.46
C LEU A 124 15.97 -23.75 -51.93
N THR A 125 17.06 -24.31 -51.43
CA THR A 125 17.35 -24.32 -49.98
C THR A 125 17.56 -22.92 -49.41
N PHE A 126 18.16 -22.01 -50.17
CA PHE A 126 18.35 -20.61 -49.76
C PHE A 126 17.02 -19.88 -49.63
N VAL A 127 16.13 -20.01 -50.63
CA VAL A 127 14.78 -19.44 -50.59
C VAL A 127 13.99 -20.00 -49.41
N LEU A 128 14.04 -21.32 -49.21
CA LEU A 128 13.36 -21.99 -48.10
C LEU A 128 13.89 -21.51 -46.74
N GLY A 129 15.20 -21.27 -46.63
CA GLY A 129 15.83 -20.67 -45.46
C GLY A 129 15.35 -19.25 -45.16
N ILE A 130 15.20 -18.40 -46.17
CA ILE A 130 14.66 -17.04 -46.00
C ILE A 130 13.21 -17.10 -45.52
N VAL A 131 12.37 -17.94 -46.14
CA VAL A 131 10.95 -18.08 -45.77
C VAL A 131 10.82 -18.57 -44.33
N LEU A 132 11.59 -19.60 -43.94
CA LEU A 132 11.62 -20.09 -42.57
C LEU A 132 12.13 -19.00 -41.61
N SER A 133 13.21 -18.29 -41.94
CA SER A 133 13.73 -17.21 -41.09
C SER A 133 12.67 -16.14 -40.83
N PHE A 134 11.92 -15.72 -41.86
CA PHE A 134 10.85 -14.74 -41.72
C PHE A 134 9.69 -15.26 -40.87
N TYR A 135 9.28 -16.51 -41.10
CA TYR A 135 8.22 -17.16 -40.33
C TYR A 135 8.59 -17.25 -38.83
N TRP A 136 9.80 -17.73 -38.53
CA TRP A 136 10.29 -17.88 -37.16
C TRP A 136 10.49 -16.54 -36.46
N ALA A 137 10.97 -15.51 -37.17
CA ALA A 137 11.11 -14.15 -36.64
C ALA A 137 9.74 -13.61 -36.18
N LYS A 138 8.68 -13.81 -36.96
CA LYS A 138 7.32 -13.35 -36.61
C LYS A 138 6.74 -14.11 -35.40
N VAL A 139 6.90 -15.44 -35.35
CA VAL A 139 6.38 -16.25 -34.24
C VAL A 139 7.10 -15.94 -32.93
N ARG A 140 8.43 -15.75 -32.98
CA ARG A 140 9.23 -15.49 -31.76
C ARG A 140 9.17 -14.05 -31.29
N SER A 141 8.94 -13.08 -32.18
CA SER A 141 8.77 -11.66 -31.79
C SER A 141 7.37 -11.33 -31.25
N ALA A 142 6.34 -12.12 -31.60
CA ALA A 142 4.96 -11.92 -31.12
C ALA A 142 4.81 -11.83 -29.58
N PRO A 143 5.37 -12.75 -28.77
CA PRO A 143 5.27 -12.65 -27.31
C PRO A 143 5.97 -11.41 -26.74
N LEU A 144 7.08 -10.98 -27.34
CA LEU A 144 7.79 -9.76 -26.93
C LEU A 144 6.96 -8.51 -27.21
N LEU A 145 6.26 -8.49 -28.35
CA LEU A 145 5.39 -7.39 -28.75
C LEU A 145 4.11 -7.33 -27.90
N PHE A 146 3.59 -8.49 -27.49
CA PHE A 146 2.51 -8.57 -26.50
C PHE A 146 2.93 -8.03 -25.13
N LEU A 147 4.12 -8.40 -24.64
CA LEU A 147 4.68 -7.86 -23.39
C LEU A 147 4.91 -6.35 -23.49
N LYS A 148 5.46 -5.86 -24.60
CA LYS A 148 5.60 -4.42 -24.87
C LYS A 148 4.25 -3.71 -24.77
N ASN A 149 3.20 -4.25 -25.40
CA ASN A 149 1.88 -3.63 -25.37
C ASN A 149 1.24 -3.67 -23.98
N LEU A 150 1.43 -4.75 -23.20
CA LEU A 150 1.00 -4.80 -21.79
C LEU A 150 1.74 -3.78 -20.92
N CYS A 151 3.06 -3.66 -21.10
CA CYS A 151 3.90 -2.70 -20.37
C CYS A 151 3.56 -1.25 -20.78
N ALA A 152 3.39 -0.97 -22.07
CA ALA A 152 3.01 0.34 -22.57
C ALA A 152 1.60 0.77 -22.11
N ASN A 153 0.64 -0.16 -22.12
CA ASN A 153 -0.71 0.11 -21.62
C ASN A 153 -0.73 0.37 -20.10
N THR A 154 0.13 -0.31 -19.34
CA THR A 154 0.28 -0.04 -17.90
C THR A 154 0.98 1.29 -17.65
N LEU A 155 2.04 1.64 -18.39
CA LEU A 155 2.70 2.95 -18.31
C LEU A 155 1.76 4.13 -18.63
N ASN A 156 0.97 4.04 -19.71
CA ASN A 156 0.03 5.09 -20.11
C ASN A 156 -1.04 5.39 -19.05
N LYS A 157 -1.30 4.44 -18.13
CA LYS A 157 -2.25 4.61 -17.02
C LYS A 157 -1.65 5.38 -15.84
N TYR A 158 -0.32 5.44 -15.72
CA TYR A 158 0.39 5.99 -14.55
C TYR A 158 1.35 7.16 -14.88
N SER A 159 1.69 7.40 -16.14
CA SER A 159 2.60 8.48 -16.57
C SER A 159 2.27 8.96 -18.00
N HIS A 160 2.30 10.28 -18.23
CA HIS A 160 1.91 10.92 -19.50
C HIS A 160 3.06 11.26 -20.47
N GLU A 161 4.30 10.86 -20.17
CA GLU A 161 5.45 11.12 -21.05
C GLU A 161 5.73 9.94 -21.97
N SER A 162 5.37 10.10 -23.24
CA SER A 162 5.72 9.16 -24.30
C SER A 162 7.10 9.53 -24.88
N SER A 163 8.17 9.04 -24.27
CA SER A 163 9.47 8.99 -24.94
C SER A 163 9.52 7.75 -25.85
N THR A 164 9.92 7.96 -27.10
CA THR A 164 10.14 6.91 -28.10
C THR A 164 11.37 6.09 -27.73
N SER A 165 11.19 5.09 -26.86
CA SER A 165 12.29 4.29 -26.30
C SER A 165 12.17 2.81 -26.69
N ASN A 166 13.30 2.13 -26.72
CA ASN A 166 13.49 0.76 -27.20
C ASN A 166 12.60 -0.25 -26.44
N GLU A 167 12.16 -1.35 -27.07
CA GLU A 167 11.30 -2.36 -26.44
C GLU A 167 11.81 -2.87 -25.09
N TYR A 168 13.13 -3.03 -24.97
CA TYR A 168 13.77 -3.48 -23.74
C TYR A 168 13.81 -2.41 -22.65
N GLU A 169 13.92 -1.13 -23.04
CA GLU A 169 13.93 -0.01 -22.09
C GLU A 169 12.55 0.18 -21.46
N ILE A 170 11.47 0.06 -22.26
CA ILE A 170 10.10 0.10 -21.74
C ILE A 170 9.87 -1.00 -20.71
N ILE A 171 10.31 -2.22 -20.99
CA ILE A 171 10.15 -3.36 -20.07
C ILE A 171 10.96 -3.13 -18.80
N ASN A 172 12.24 -2.79 -18.89
CA ASN A 172 13.08 -2.57 -17.71
C ASN A 172 12.55 -1.42 -16.85
N TYR A 173 12.16 -0.31 -17.46
CA TYR A 173 11.55 0.81 -16.72
C TYR A 173 10.24 0.40 -16.04
N THR A 174 9.39 -0.39 -16.71
CA THR A 174 8.15 -0.89 -16.09
C THR A 174 8.44 -1.83 -14.93
N VAL A 175 9.42 -2.73 -15.08
CA VAL A 175 9.82 -3.69 -14.04
C VAL A 175 10.45 -2.97 -12.86
N ASP A 176 11.32 -1.98 -13.10
CA ASP A 176 11.94 -1.17 -12.05
C ASP A 176 10.91 -0.28 -11.35
N MET A 177 9.95 0.29 -12.09
CA MET A 177 8.83 1.05 -11.51
C MET A 177 7.92 0.15 -10.69
N LEU A 178 7.57 -1.05 -11.19
CA LEU A 178 6.78 -2.01 -10.43
C LEU A 178 7.54 -2.54 -9.24
N SER A 179 8.84 -2.81 -9.36
CA SER A 179 9.68 -3.29 -8.25
C SER A 179 9.91 -2.21 -7.21
N SER A 180 10.13 -0.95 -7.60
CA SER A 180 10.21 0.18 -6.66
C SER A 180 8.87 0.48 -6.01
N LYS A 181 7.75 0.39 -6.73
CA LYS A 181 6.41 0.56 -6.17
C LYS A 181 5.97 -0.63 -5.31
N LEU A 182 6.37 -1.85 -5.65
CA LEU A 182 6.23 -3.04 -4.81
C LEU A 182 7.10 -2.91 -3.58
N ASN A 183 8.32 -2.41 -3.69
CA ASN A 183 9.18 -2.12 -2.53
C ASN A 183 8.62 -0.97 -1.67
N GLU A 184 8.04 0.09 -2.24
CA GLU A 184 7.31 1.13 -1.47
C GLU A 184 6.07 0.56 -0.77
N GLN A 185 5.34 -0.34 -1.44
CA GLN A 185 4.21 -1.07 -0.85
C GLN A 185 4.65 -2.13 0.17
N GLU A 186 5.84 -2.70 0.04
CA GLU A 186 6.38 -3.74 0.92
C GLU A 186 7.10 -3.13 2.13
N ILE A 187 7.74 -1.96 1.97
CA ILE A 187 8.26 -1.12 3.05
C ILE A 187 7.10 -0.57 3.87
N SER A 188 6.00 -0.15 3.23
CA SER A 188 4.76 0.07 3.99
C SER A 188 4.31 -1.22 4.66
N ILE A 189 4.22 -2.39 4.02
CA ILE A 189 3.81 -3.67 4.70
C ILE A 189 4.67 -4.06 5.92
N LYS A 190 5.99 -3.82 5.93
CA LYS A 190 6.86 -4.12 7.09
C LYS A 190 6.73 -3.12 8.24
N GLU A 191 6.44 -1.85 7.97
CA GLU A 191 6.06 -0.86 8.99
C GLU A 191 4.54 -0.85 9.30
N VAL A 192 3.73 -1.60 8.54
CA VAL A 192 2.26 -1.62 8.61
C VAL A 192 1.72 -2.76 9.47
N SER A 193 2.52 -3.64 10.08
CA SER A 193 1.95 -4.59 11.05
C SER A 193 1.10 -3.91 12.14
N PRO A 194 1.48 -2.77 12.76
CA PRO A 194 0.64 -2.12 13.77
C PRO A 194 -0.54 -1.37 13.16
N LEU A 195 -0.36 -0.74 11.98
CA LEU A 195 -1.39 0.08 11.33
C LEU A 195 -2.48 -0.77 10.67
N LEU A 196 -2.10 -1.90 10.06
CA LEU A 196 -3.05 -2.89 9.52
C LEU A 196 -3.77 -3.59 10.65
N LEU A 197 -3.07 -4.02 11.72
CA LEU A 197 -3.74 -4.55 12.91
C LEU A 197 -4.68 -3.53 13.55
N GLN A 198 -4.28 -2.25 13.61
CA GLN A 198 -5.15 -1.17 14.07
C GLN A 198 -6.38 -1.02 13.17
N HIS A 199 -6.22 -0.92 11.85
CA HIS A 199 -7.33 -0.81 10.91
C HIS A 199 -8.26 -2.03 11.00
N MET A 200 -7.70 -3.22 11.17
CA MET A 200 -8.46 -4.48 11.30
C MET A 200 -9.20 -4.56 12.63
N PHE A 201 -8.58 -4.13 13.73
CA PHE A 201 -9.25 -4.03 15.01
C PHE A 201 -10.38 -2.99 14.98
N LEU A 202 -10.14 -1.83 14.37
CA LEU A 202 -11.20 -0.84 14.12
C LEU A 202 -12.32 -1.42 13.25
N SER A 203 -12.00 -2.27 12.27
CA SER A 203 -13.00 -2.93 11.43
C SER A 203 -13.84 -3.98 12.18
N LEU A 204 -13.26 -4.70 13.17
CA LEU A 204 -13.99 -5.61 14.07
C LEU A 204 -14.96 -4.88 14.99
N VAL A 205 -14.62 -3.64 15.28
CA VAL A 205 -15.36 -2.77 16.19
C VAL A 205 -16.45 -1.99 15.44
N SER A 206 -16.23 -1.71 14.16
CA SER A 206 -17.19 -1.02 13.29
C SER A 206 -18.43 -1.88 13.04
N ARG A 207 -19.61 -1.24 13.05
CA ARG A 207 -20.94 -1.86 13.02
C ARG A 207 -21.28 -2.60 11.71
N ASP A 208 -20.37 -2.62 10.75
CA ASP A 208 -20.52 -3.34 9.48
C ASP A 208 -20.40 -4.84 9.72
N SER A 209 -21.54 -5.49 9.99
CA SER A 209 -21.72 -6.94 10.17
C SER A 209 -20.44 -7.75 10.02
N ASN A 210 -19.93 -8.25 11.15
CA ASN A 210 -18.80 -9.15 11.22
C ASN A 210 -19.15 -10.44 10.47
N THR A 211 -18.96 -10.45 9.15
CA THR A 211 -19.18 -11.63 8.34
C THR A 211 -18.09 -12.66 8.66
N PRO A 212 -18.40 -13.96 8.62
CA PRO A 212 -17.41 -15.02 8.87
C PRO A 212 -16.16 -14.88 8.00
N ASP A 213 -16.29 -14.37 6.77
CA ASP A 213 -15.19 -14.09 5.85
C ASP A 213 -14.25 -12.96 6.35
N LYS A 214 -14.81 -11.88 6.92
CA LYS A 214 -14.01 -10.80 7.54
C LYS A 214 -13.23 -11.33 8.75
N ILE A 215 -13.89 -12.08 9.63
CA ILE A 215 -13.24 -12.63 10.83
C ILE A 215 -12.11 -13.60 10.45
N ASN A 216 -12.30 -14.42 9.42
CA ASN A 216 -11.26 -15.32 8.93
C ASN A 216 -10.07 -14.57 8.33
N LYS A 217 -10.30 -13.48 7.59
CA LYS A 217 -9.24 -12.58 7.11
C LYS A 217 -8.46 -11.98 8.29
N ILE A 218 -9.17 -11.59 9.34
CA ILE A 218 -8.55 -11.02 10.55
C ILE A 218 -7.73 -12.06 11.33
N ARG A 219 -8.27 -13.26 11.52
CA ARG A 219 -7.53 -14.38 12.12
C ARG A 219 -6.28 -14.73 11.32
N THR A 220 -6.35 -14.67 9.99
CA THR A 220 -5.20 -14.93 9.11
C THR A 220 -4.15 -13.83 9.26
N ALA A 221 -4.53 -12.56 9.27
CA ALA A 221 -3.61 -11.44 9.48
C ALA A 221 -2.95 -11.48 10.87
N LEU A 222 -3.69 -11.86 11.91
CA LEU A 222 -3.16 -12.04 13.26
C LEU A 222 -2.10 -13.14 13.32
N ARG A 223 -2.34 -14.27 12.65
CA ARG A 223 -1.35 -15.35 12.52
C ARG A 223 -0.10 -14.91 11.77
N VAL A 224 -0.24 -14.11 10.71
CA VAL A 224 0.91 -13.53 9.98
C VAL A 224 1.70 -12.58 10.87
N ALA A 225 1.03 -11.84 11.76
CA ALA A 225 1.65 -10.96 12.75
C ALA A 225 2.21 -11.69 13.99
N GLN A 226 2.16 -13.03 14.03
CA GLN A 226 2.56 -13.87 15.17
C GLN A 226 1.77 -13.61 16.47
N ILE A 227 0.57 -13.04 16.36
CA ILE A 227 -0.35 -12.83 17.48
C ILE A 227 -1.41 -13.94 17.44
N ASN A 228 -1.36 -14.86 18.40
CA ASN A 228 -2.26 -16.01 18.43
C ASN A 228 -3.43 -15.79 19.39
N PHE A 229 -4.55 -15.27 18.88
CA PHE A 229 -5.81 -15.17 19.63
C PHE A 229 -6.51 -16.54 19.71
N ASP A 230 -5.87 -17.49 20.36
CA ASP A 230 -6.36 -18.86 20.53
C ASP A 230 -7.07 -19.08 21.88
N LYS A 231 -7.15 -18.05 22.73
CA LYS A 231 -7.82 -18.13 24.04
C LYS A 231 -9.32 -17.89 23.93
N GLU A 232 -10.05 -18.39 24.92
CA GLU A 232 -11.51 -18.40 24.94
C GLU A 232 -12.13 -17.04 25.29
N ALA A 233 -11.47 -16.22 26.10
CA ALA A 233 -12.06 -14.98 26.62
C ALA A 233 -11.46 -13.72 25.97
N TYR A 234 -12.33 -12.76 25.67
CA TYR A 234 -12.02 -11.46 25.05
C TYR A 234 -12.55 -10.32 25.93
N VAL A 235 -11.75 -9.29 26.15
CA VAL A 235 -12.15 -8.06 26.85
C VAL A 235 -11.60 -6.85 26.11
N ILE A 236 -12.44 -5.82 25.97
CA ILE A 236 -12.05 -4.51 25.48
C ILE A 236 -11.77 -3.59 26.65
N VAL A 237 -10.64 -2.86 26.57
CA VAL A 237 -10.29 -1.83 27.53
C VAL A 237 -9.96 -0.53 26.82
N ILE A 238 -10.53 0.57 27.29
CA ILE A 238 -10.21 1.91 26.79
C ILE A 238 -9.48 2.71 27.85
N PHE A 239 -8.32 3.24 27.47
CA PHE A 239 -7.59 4.26 28.22
C PHE A 239 -7.95 5.64 27.66
N LYS A 240 -8.59 6.46 28.49
CA LYS A 240 -8.88 7.87 28.21
C LYS A 240 -8.01 8.73 29.11
N THR A 241 -7.38 9.75 28.54
CA THR A 241 -6.55 10.68 29.30
C THR A 241 -7.08 12.08 29.14
N THR A 242 -7.31 12.78 30.24
CA THR A 242 -7.63 14.20 30.28
C THR A 242 -6.46 14.99 30.88
N TYR A 243 -6.31 16.23 30.43
CA TYR A 243 -5.24 17.13 30.84
C TYR A 243 -5.87 18.30 31.59
N ASP A 244 -5.32 18.65 32.74
CA ASP A 244 -5.75 19.86 33.43
C ASP A 244 -5.33 21.06 32.58
N ASN A 245 -6.29 21.95 32.25
CA ASN A 245 -6.16 23.15 31.40
C ASN A 245 -5.12 24.19 31.86
N SER A 246 -4.22 23.84 32.79
CA SER A 246 -3.03 24.63 33.07
C SER A 246 -2.19 24.79 31.78
N PRO A 247 -1.54 25.94 31.55
CA PRO A 247 -0.68 26.18 30.40
C PRO A 247 0.61 25.36 30.53
N LEU A 248 0.49 24.05 30.36
CA LEU A 248 1.57 23.07 30.27
C LEU A 248 1.72 22.52 28.85
N ALA A 249 1.09 23.18 27.88
CA ALA A 249 1.17 22.89 26.44
C ALA A 249 2.60 23.01 25.85
N ASN A 250 3.57 23.52 26.62
CA ASN A 250 4.97 23.61 26.21
C ASN A 250 5.88 22.52 26.78
N ASN A 251 5.36 21.55 27.53
CA ASN A 251 6.18 20.46 28.06
C ASN A 251 6.03 19.21 27.18
N PRO A 252 7.04 18.83 26.37
CA PRO A 252 6.95 17.69 25.45
C PRO A 252 6.71 16.35 26.17
N SER A 253 6.99 16.27 27.48
CA SER A 253 6.70 15.11 28.33
C SER A 253 5.24 14.99 28.77
N LYS A 254 4.37 15.93 28.38
CA LYS A 254 2.91 15.90 28.67
C LYS A 254 2.07 15.92 27.40
N SER A 255 2.68 15.71 26.23
CA SER A 255 1.92 15.62 24.98
C SER A 255 1.08 14.34 24.96
N PRO A 256 -0.07 14.34 24.26
CA PRO A 256 -0.88 13.15 24.09
C PRO A 256 -0.12 11.97 23.49
N GLU A 257 0.83 12.23 22.60
CA GLU A 257 1.69 11.20 22.00
C GLU A 257 2.63 10.57 23.03
N TYR A 258 3.23 11.37 23.92
CA TYR A 258 4.11 10.88 24.97
C TYR A 258 3.35 9.96 25.93
N ILE A 259 2.19 10.42 26.43
CA ILE A 259 1.38 9.64 27.36
C ILE A 259 0.86 8.36 26.70
N ASN A 260 0.47 8.43 25.44
CA ASN A 260 0.07 7.25 24.69
C ASN A 260 1.22 6.24 24.52
N ARG A 261 2.45 6.72 24.36
CA ARG A 261 3.64 5.86 24.34
C ARG A 261 3.91 5.23 25.70
N GLU A 262 3.82 6.00 26.79
CA GLU A 262 3.98 5.47 28.15
C GLU A 262 2.94 4.39 28.47
N ILE A 263 1.66 4.61 28.16
CA ILE A 263 0.62 3.60 28.34
C ILE A 263 0.97 2.32 27.57
N LYS A 264 1.43 2.45 26.31
CA LYS A 264 1.85 1.31 25.50
C LYS A 264 3.01 0.54 26.11
N GLU A 265 4.03 1.24 26.62
CA GLU A 265 5.18 0.61 27.28
C GLU A 265 4.78 -0.04 28.60
N LEU A 266 3.92 0.58 29.41
CA LEU A 266 3.43 0.00 30.66
C LEU A 266 2.62 -1.28 30.41
N VAL A 267 1.68 -1.25 29.46
CA VAL A 267 0.94 -2.46 29.06
C VAL A 267 1.94 -3.53 28.60
N LYS A 268 2.90 -3.19 27.73
CA LYS A 268 3.92 -4.16 27.31
C LYS A 268 4.67 -4.77 28.50
N GLN A 269 5.16 -3.95 29.42
CA GLN A 269 5.92 -4.41 30.59
C GLN A 269 5.10 -5.30 31.53
N PHE A 270 3.85 -4.93 31.85
CA PHE A 270 3.02 -5.69 32.77
C PHE A 270 2.51 -7.01 32.18
N PHE A 271 2.45 -7.11 30.85
CA PHE A 271 2.01 -8.30 30.13
C PHE A 271 3.16 -9.14 29.51
N MET A 272 4.42 -8.68 29.57
CA MET A 272 5.61 -9.28 28.90
C MET A 272 5.98 -10.74 29.26
N ASN A 273 5.30 -11.37 30.22
CA ASN A 273 5.52 -12.78 30.61
C ASN A 273 4.21 -13.50 30.96
N LYS A 274 3.09 -12.99 30.44
CA LYS A 274 1.76 -13.54 30.71
C LYS A 274 1.24 -14.19 29.43
N ASP A 275 0.47 -15.26 29.59
CA ASP A 275 -0.19 -15.96 28.49
C ASP A 275 -1.45 -15.18 28.04
N ILE A 276 -1.23 -13.91 27.66
CA ILE A 276 -2.25 -12.93 27.32
C ILE A 276 -1.77 -12.20 26.06
N GLU A 277 -2.56 -12.34 25.00
CA GLU A 277 -2.32 -11.67 23.74
C GLU A 277 -3.17 -10.40 23.66
N TYR A 278 -2.64 -9.34 23.03
CA TYR A 278 -3.38 -8.09 22.90
C TYR A 278 -3.08 -7.32 21.61
N ILE A 279 -4.07 -6.57 21.14
CA ILE A 279 -3.96 -5.63 20.02
C ILE A 279 -4.41 -4.26 20.51
N ASN A 280 -3.81 -3.19 19.98
CA ASN A 280 -4.24 -1.83 20.26
C ASN A 280 -4.66 -1.06 19.00
N ALA A 281 -5.55 -0.09 19.20
CA ALA A 281 -5.94 0.92 18.21
C ALA A 281 -6.12 2.29 18.88
N LYS A 282 -6.06 3.36 18.08
CA LYS A 282 -6.36 4.73 18.54
C LYS A 282 -7.70 5.19 17.97
N ILE A 283 -8.58 5.75 18.81
CA ILE A 283 -9.86 6.39 18.42
C ILE A 283 -9.99 7.71 19.21
N ASN A 284 -10.12 8.84 18.52
CA ASN A 284 -10.38 10.17 19.12
C ASN A 284 -9.52 10.45 20.38
N ASP A 285 -8.21 10.20 20.28
CA ASP A 285 -7.20 10.31 21.34
C ASP A 285 -7.20 9.27 22.46
N ASN A 286 -8.17 8.38 22.50
CA ASN A 286 -8.19 7.24 23.41
C ASN A 286 -7.43 6.05 22.82
N ILE A 287 -6.76 5.28 23.68
CA ILE A 287 -6.17 4.00 23.28
C ILE A 287 -7.12 2.87 23.65
N LEU A 288 -7.54 2.14 22.63
CA LEU A 288 -8.36 0.95 22.72
C LEU A 288 -7.44 -0.28 22.72
N TYR A 289 -7.67 -1.21 23.63
CA TYR A 289 -7.02 -2.52 23.67
C TYR A 289 -8.07 -3.63 23.61
N LEU A 290 -7.76 -4.67 22.85
CA LEU A 290 -8.47 -5.95 22.91
C LEU A 290 -7.51 -6.99 23.48
N PHE A 291 -7.87 -7.55 24.62
CA PHE A 291 -7.12 -8.60 25.30
C PHE A 291 -7.79 -9.95 25.06
N ASN A 292 -6.97 -10.97 24.78
CA ASN A 292 -7.37 -12.37 24.65
C ASN A 292 -6.63 -13.20 25.71
N PHE A 293 -7.38 -13.88 26.58
CA PHE A 293 -6.85 -14.52 27.78
C PHE A 293 -7.67 -15.73 28.23
N GLU A 294 -7.11 -16.52 29.16
CA GLU A 294 -7.83 -17.62 29.83
C GLU A 294 -8.79 -17.08 30.89
N PRO A 295 -10.04 -17.56 30.99
CA PRO A 295 -11.09 -16.98 31.85
C PRO A 295 -10.74 -16.92 33.36
N ASN A 296 -9.77 -17.71 33.82
CA ASN A 296 -9.32 -17.72 35.22
C ASN A 296 -8.36 -16.56 35.58
N TYR A 297 -7.98 -15.72 34.60
CA TYR A 297 -6.99 -14.67 34.82
C TYR A 297 -7.62 -13.36 35.33
N ASN A 298 -7.19 -12.88 36.51
CA ASN A 298 -7.67 -11.61 37.04
C ASN A 298 -6.88 -10.41 36.49
N ILE A 299 -7.36 -9.83 35.38
CA ILE A 299 -6.72 -8.69 34.71
C ILE A 299 -6.89 -7.38 35.50
N ASN A 300 -7.90 -7.27 36.38
CA ASN A 300 -8.21 -6.03 37.08
C ASN A 300 -7.05 -5.51 37.94
N SER A 301 -6.31 -6.44 38.56
CA SER A 301 -5.11 -6.11 39.36
C SER A 301 -3.99 -5.46 38.54
N ILE A 302 -3.92 -5.74 37.24
CA ILE A 302 -2.92 -5.13 36.36
C ILE A 302 -3.32 -3.70 36.04
N PHE A 303 -4.61 -3.47 35.75
CA PHE A 303 -5.12 -2.14 35.45
C PHE A 303 -5.01 -1.20 36.65
N THR A 304 -5.18 -1.69 37.88
CA THR A 304 -4.92 -0.90 39.08
C THR A 304 -3.45 -0.46 39.18
N ASN A 305 -2.51 -1.36 38.88
CA ASN A 305 -1.07 -1.05 38.91
C ASN A 305 -0.67 -0.05 37.81
N ILE A 306 -1.25 -0.19 36.61
CA ILE A 306 -1.04 0.78 35.52
C ILE A 306 -1.55 2.16 35.97
N LEU A 307 -2.73 2.23 36.57
CA LEU A 307 -3.28 3.49 37.09
C LEU A 307 -2.43 4.12 38.19
N GLU A 308 -1.89 3.32 39.11
CA GLU A 308 -0.99 3.81 40.16
C GLU A 308 0.32 4.37 39.57
N HIS A 309 0.78 3.84 38.43
CA HIS A 309 1.91 4.43 37.74
C HIS A 309 1.51 5.73 37.01
N MET A 310 0.35 5.76 36.37
CA MET A 310 -0.14 6.94 35.64
C MET A 310 -0.49 8.10 36.57
N SER A 311 -0.95 7.85 37.80
CA SER A 311 -1.28 8.89 38.78
C SER A 311 -0.07 9.67 39.28
N LYS A 312 1.15 9.15 39.08
CA LYS A 312 2.40 9.87 39.43
C LYS A 312 2.67 11.06 38.49
N PHE A 313 2.03 11.08 37.32
CA PHE A 313 2.18 12.19 36.38
C PHE A 313 1.25 13.35 36.76
N ALA A 314 1.83 14.40 37.35
CA ALA A 314 1.06 15.57 37.79
C ALA A 314 0.33 16.27 36.61
N GLY A 315 -0.95 16.59 36.80
CA GLY A 315 -1.79 17.28 35.82
C GLY A 315 -2.35 16.39 34.70
N ILE A 316 -2.24 15.06 34.85
CA ILE A 316 -2.75 14.08 33.90
C ILE A 316 -3.72 13.15 34.63
N ASN A 317 -4.93 13.03 34.09
CA ASN A 317 -5.99 12.21 34.63
C ASN A 317 -6.27 11.06 33.65
N THR A 318 -5.86 9.85 34.01
CA THR A 318 -6.11 8.65 33.20
C THR A 318 -7.32 7.88 33.75
N TYR A 319 -8.21 7.45 32.86
CA TYR A 319 -9.39 6.64 33.14
C TYR A 319 -9.31 5.34 32.35
N ILE A 320 -9.65 4.22 33.00
CA ILE A 320 -9.68 2.89 32.41
C ILE A 320 -11.13 2.39 32.39
N PHE A 321 -11.64 2.09 31.21
CA PHE A 321 -12.98 1.52 31.01
C PHE A 321 -12.85 0.09 30.50
N ILE A 322 -13.49 -0.87 31.20
CA ILE A 322 -13.36 -2.30 30.94
C ILE A 322 -14.74 -2.86 30.54
N SER A 323 -14.77 -3.62 29.44
CA SER A 323 -15.98 -4.28 28.95
C SER A 323 -16.40 -5.47 29.81
N ASP A 324 -17.57 -6.02 29.49
CA ASP A 324 -17.90 -7.40 29.81
C ASP A 324 -16.97 -8.38 29.07
N VAL A 325 -16.81 -9.58 29.64
CA VAL A 325 -16.01 -10.66 29.04
C VAL A 325 -16.86 -11.36 27.99
N CYS A 326 -16.31 -11.50 26.79
CA CYS A 326 -16.95 -12.26 25.71
C CYS A 326 -16.18 -13.52 25.34
N TYR A 327 -16.88 -14.54 24.84
CA TYR A 327 -16.30 -15.81 24.40
C TYR A 327 -16.31 -16.02 22.89
N SER A 328 -16.80 -15.04 22.12
CA SER A 328 -16.78 -15.07 20.64
C SER A 328 -16.31 -13.74 20.06
N MET A 329 -15.52 -13.84 18.99
CA MET A 329 -15.10 -12.70 18.18
C MET A 329 -16.28 -11.96 17.52
N ASP A 330 -17.40 -12.64 17.27
CA ASP A 330 -18.59 -12.02 16.65
C ASP A 330 -19.18 -10.91 17.51
N ASN A 331 -19.11 -11.09 18.83
CA ASN A 331 -19.67 -10.21 19.85
C ASN A 331 -18.70 -9.10 20.27
N ILE A 332 -17.55 -8.94 19.59
CA ILE A 332 -16.60 -7.84 19.88
C ILE A 332 -17.26 -6.47 19.65
N CYS A 333 -18.13 -6.34 18.65
CA CYS A 333 -18.90 -5.11 18.44
C CYS A 333 -19.79 -4.77 19.65
N THR A 334 -20.46 -5.76 20.24
CA THR A 334 -21.41 -5.51 21.33
C THR A 334 -20.69 -5.07 22.60
N ILE A 335 -19.59 -5.75 22.95
CA ILE A 335 -18.79 -5.36 24.12
C ILE A 335 -18.11 -3.99 23.91
N PHE A 336 -17.80 -3.60 22.67
CA PHE A 336 -17.32 -2.25 22.37
C PHE A 336 -18.40 -1.18 22.59
N GLU A 337 -19.62 -1.43 22.14
CA GLU A 337 -20.76 -0.53 22.40
C GLU A 337 -21.00 -0.38 23.90
N HIS A 338 -20.82 -1.45 24.69
CA HIS A 338 -20.90 -1.40 26.15
C HIS A 338 -19.85 -0.45 26.75
N VAL A 339 -18.57 -0.60 26.38
CA VAL A 339 -17.50 0.27 26.93
C VAL A 339 -17.71 1.72 26.56
N ASN A 340 -18.10 2.03 25.32
CA ASN A 340 -18.37 3.40 24.91
C ASN A 340 -19.50 4.05 25.71
N LYS A 341 -20.55 3.29 26.07
CA LYS A 341 -21.60 3.81 26.97
C LYS A 341 -21.05 4.16 28.35
N ILE A 342 -20.08 3.40 28.86
CA ILE A 342 -19.48 3.62 30.18
C ILE A 342 -18.54 4.83 30.19
N GLN A 343 -17.85 5.10 29.07
CA GLN A 343 -16.92 6.23 28.97
C GLN A 343 -17.53 7.55 29.43
N ASN A 344 -18.80 7.74 29.10
CA ASN A 344 -19.60 8.90 29.45
C ASN A 344 -19.75 9.09 30.98
N TYR A 345 -19.73 8.02 31.77
CA TYR A 345 -19.81 8.10 33.22
C TYR A 345 -18.56 8.68 33.89
N SER A 346 -17.45 8.86 33.16
CA SER A 346 -16.31 9.65 33.66
C SER A 346 -16.64 11.12 33.90
N PHE A 347 -17.66 11.66 33.22
CA PHE A 347 -18.18 13.00 33.49
C PHE A 347 -18.84 13.08 34.87
N ILE A 348 -19.57 12.02 35.27
CA ILE A 348 -20.33 11.96 36.53
C ILE A 348 -19.42 11.64 37.71
N PHE A 349 -18.51 10.68 37.55
CA PHE A 349 -17.63 10.22 38.63
C PHE A 349 -16.16 10.54 38.32
N PRO A 350 -15.73 11.81 38.45
CA PRO A 350 -14.37 12.23 38.10
C PRO A 350 -13.28 11.56 38.96
N ASP A 351 -13.60 11.19 40.19
CA ASP A 351 -12.71 10.51 41.13
C ASP A 351 -12.54 9.02 40.83
N LYS A 352 -13.56 8.39 40.24
CA LYS A 352 -13.50 6.97 39.90
C LYS A 352 -12.68 6.80 38.61
N LYS A 353 -11.48 6.23 38.74
CA LYS A 353 -10.57 6.04 37.60
C LYS A 353 -10.78 4.72 36.84
N ILE A 354 -11.43 3.72 37.44
CA ILE A 354 -11.75 2.43 36.79
C ILE A 354 -13.26 2.24 36.72
N PHE A 355 -13.77 1.94 35.52
CA PHE A 355 -15.16 1.59 35.31
C PHE A 355 -15.29 0.23 34.64
N GLN A 356 -16.21 -0.59 35.13
CA GLN A 356 -16.53 -1.91 34.58
C GLN A 356 -18.00 -1.98 34.23
N TYR A 357 -18.34 -2.57 33.08
CA TYR A 357 -19.72 -2.63 32.60
C TYR A 357 -20.66 -3.35 33.56
N ASN A 358 -20.26 -4.54 34.01
CA ASN A 358 -21.07 -5.42 34.84
C ASN A 358 -21.47 -4.79 36.18
N LEU A 359 -20.66 -3.85 36.70
CA LEU A 359 -20.95 -3.15 37.96
C LEU A 359 -21.90 -1.96 37.79
N LEU A 360 -22.16 -1.53 36.55
CA LEU A 360 -22.97 -0.35 36.22
C LEU A 360 -24.31 -0.71 35.56
N SER A 361 -24.38 -1.85 34.86
CA SER A 361 -25.62 -2.34 34.22
C SER A 361 -26.66 -2.81 35.24
N ASP A 362 -26.22 -3.37 36.37
CA ASP A 362 -27.12 -3.99 37.35
C ASP A 362 -27.75 -2.99 38.33
N SER A 363 -27.27 -1.74 38.37
CA SER A 363 -27.59 -0.81 39.47
C SER A 363 -28.50 0.36 39.12
N LYS A 364 -28.82 0.64 37.85
CA LYS A 364 -29.49 1.90 37.47
C LYS A 364 -30.90 1.67 36.93
N LYS A 365 -31.90 1.88 37.79
CA LYS A 365 -33.32 1.92 37.42
C LYS A 365 -33.66 3.30 36.85
N GLU A 366 -34.41 3.32 35.75
CA GLU A 366 -34.98 4.52 35.14
C GLU A 366 -35.97 5.19 36.11
N CYS A 367 -35.50 6.09 36.97
CA CYS A 367 -36.35 6.95 37.80
C CYS A 367 -35.93 8.42 37.65
N PRO A 368 -36.18 9.04 36.48
CA PRO A 368 -35.77 10.41 36.18
C PRO A 368 -36.51 11.47 37.01
N LEU A 369 -37.65 11.13 37.63
CA LEU A 369 -38.53 12.07 38.34
C LEU A 369 -37.85 12.87 39.46
N ALA A 370 -36.91 12.27 40.20
CA ALA A 370 -36.23 12.97 41.29
C ALA A 370 -35.26 14.05 40.77
N LEU A 371 -34.54 13.76 39.68
CA LEU A 371 -33.64 14.72 39.04
C LEU A 371 -34.44 15.82 38.33
N GLU A 372 -35.51 15.45 37.63
CA GLU A 372 -36.41 16.39 36.96
C GLU A 372 -36.99 17.42 37.94
N GLN A 373 -37.52 16.96 39.08
CA GLN A 373 -38.03 17.85 40.14
C GLN A 373 -36.95 18.78 40.71
N TYR A 374 -35.72 18.29 40.80
CA TYR A 374 -34.59 19.07 41.31
C TYR A 374 -34.19 20.18 40.34
N ILE A 375 -34.12 19.87 39.04
CA ILE A 375 -33.86 20.86 37.98
C ILE A 375 -35.00 21.87 37.91
N ASP A 376 -36.26 21.47 38.10
CA ASP A 376 -37.39 22.40 38.15
C ASP A 376 -37.32 23.35 39.34
N GLN A 377 -36.81 22.90 40.50
CA GLN A 377 -36.53 23.79 41.63
C GLN A 377 -35.43 24.80 41.31
N MET A 378 -34.39 24.40 40.58
CA MET A 378 -33.34 25.32 40.11
C MET A 378 -33.88 26.34 39.11
N ILE A 379 -34.68 25.91 38.14
CA ILE A 379 -35.35 26.79 37.17
C ILE A 379 -36.30 27.75 37.90
N GLY A 380 -37.07 27.26 38.87
CA GLY A 380 -37.92 28.09 39.73
C GLY A 380 -37.11 29.12 40.52
N ALA A 381 -35.97 28.73 41.07
CA ALA A 381 -35.08 29.62 41.81
C ALA A 381 -34.55 30.77 40.93
N LEU A 382 -34.21 30.48 39.67
CA LEU A 382 -33.82 31.48 38.67
C LEU A 382 -34.97 32.45 38.35
N LYS A 383 -36.17 31.94 38.04
CA LYS A 383 -37.36 32.76 37.74
C LYS A 383 -37.71 33.72 38.90
N CYS A 384 -37.56 33.25 40.13
CA CYS A 384 -37.81 34.03 41.33
C CYS A 384 -36.64 34.94 41.75
N HIS A 385 -35.55 35.01 40.97
CA HIS A 385 -34.33 35.77 41.29
C HIS A 385 -33.75 35.42 42.67
N SER A 386 -33.94 34.17 43.12
CA SER A 386 -33.49 33.65 44.40
C SER A 386 -32.09 33.04 44.28
N TRP A 387 -31.09 33.89 43.97
CA TRP A 387 -29.73 33.46 43.62
C TRP A 387 -29.07 32.57 44.70
N ASN A 388 -29.24 32.91 45.98
CA ASN A 388 -28.70 32.11 47.08
C ASN A 388 -29.26 30.68 47.11
N ASN A 389 -30.55 30.52 46.81
CA ASN A 389 -31.17 29.20 46.74
C ASN A 389 -30.62 28.40 45.55
N PHE A 390 -30.42 29.07 44.40
CA PHE A 390 -29.80 28.44 43.23
C PHE A 390 -28.38 27.94 43.54
N TYR A 391 -27.55 28.72 44.23
CA TYR A 391 -26.20 28.30 44.62
C TYR A 391 -26.22 27.07 45.53
N LEU A 392 -27.10 27.06 46.55
CA LEU A 392 -27.28 25.91 47.45
C LEU A 392 -27.74 24.65 46.69
N LEU A 393 -28.61 24.80 45.70
CA LEU A 393 -29.05 23.69 44.86
C LEU A 393 -27.92 23.21 43.94
N THR A 394 -27.08 24.12 43.44
CA THR A 394 -25.94 23.77 42.59
C THR A 394 -24.87 23.00 43.38
N ASP A 395 -24.59 23.38 44.62
CA ASP A 395 -23.64 22.68 45.49
C ASP A 395 -24.06 21.22 45.76
N LYS A 396 -25.36 20.99 45.93
CA LYS A 396 -25.92 19.66 46.17
C LYS A 396 -26.18 18.85 44.89
N LEU A 397 -26.06 19.47 43.71
CA LEU A 397 -26.33 18.81 42.44
C LEU A 397 -25.32 17.68 42.19
N GLU A 398 -24.05 17.92 42.52
CA GLU A 398 -23.00 16.91 42.40
C GLU A 398 -23.31 15.67 43.25
N ASP A 399 -23.63 15.87 44.54
CA ASP A 399 -24.00 14.80 45.45
C ASP A 399 -25.23 14.02 44.98
N LEU A 400 -26.27 14.73 44.50
CA LEU A 400 -27.49 14.12 43.98
C LEU A 400 -27.21 13.23 42.76
N VAL A 401 -26.43 13.72 41.81
CA VAL A 401 -26.10 13.00 40.57
C VAL A 401 -25.18 11.81 40.86
N CYS A 402 -24.28 11.93 41.84
CA CYS A 402 -23.38 10.85 42.24
C CYS A 402 -24.05 9.77 43.10
N SER A 403 -24.99 10.15 43.97
CA SER A 403 -25.69 9.22 44.86
C SER A 403 -26.95 8.60 44.26
N GLY A 404 -27.51 9.23 43.23
CA GLY A 404 -28.73 8.77 42.58
C GLY A 404 -28.50 7.67 41.53
N ASP A 405 -29.50 6.80 41.38
CA ASP A 405 -29.51 5.72 40.38
C ASP A 405 -29.93 6.22 38.99
N PHE A 406 -29.40 7.36 38.53
CA PHE A 406 -29.77 7.95 37.24
C PHE A 406 -28.90 7.43 36.10
N SER A 407 -29.50 7.24 34.92
CA SER A 407 -28.78 6.98 33.67
C SER A 407 -28.02 8.23 33.23
N TYR A 408 -26.83 8.06 32.65
CA TYR A 408 -26.07 9.17 32.07
C TYR A 408 -26.91 10.00 31.09
N ARG A 409 -27.75 9.32 30.28
CA ARG A 409 -28.58 9.99 29.29
C ARG A 409 -29.60 10.93 29.94
N ASP A 410 -30.24 10.47 31.01
CA ASP A 410 -31.22 11.27 31.74
C ASP A 410 -30.55 12.48 32.39
N ILE A 411 -29.37 12.28 32.99
CA ILE A 411 -28.59 13.37 33.58
C ILE A 411 -28.27 14.44 32.53
N ILE A 412 -27.68 14.05 31.39
CA ILE A 412 -27.30 15.01 30.36
C ILE A 412 -28.53 15.74 29.78
N ASN A 413 -29.63 15.03 29.51
CA ASN A 413 -30.85 15.67 29.00
C ASN A 413 -31.37 16.74 29.98
N GLU A 414 -31.36 16.45 31.28
CA GLU A 414 -31.83 17.36 32.32
C GLU A 414 -30.87 18.53 32.55
N LEU A 415 -29.56 18.30 32.46
CA LEU A 415 -28.55 19.36 32.48
C LEU A 415 -28.64 20.27 31.25
N GLU A 416 -28.82 19.70 30.06
CA GLU A 416 -29.05 20.45 28.82
C GLU A 416 -30.33 21.29 28.91
N ARG A 417 -31.41 20.74 29.49
CA ARG A 417 -32.66 21.47 29.74
C ARG A 417 -32.44 22.70 30.64
N LEU A 418 -31.66 22.54 31.71
CA LEU A 418 -31.31 23.65 32.60
C LEU A 418 -30.52 24.74 31.84
N ILE A 419 -29.52 24.33 31.06
CA ILE A 419 -28.69 25.25 30.27
C ILE A 419 -29.53 25.98 29.22
N ASP A 420 -30.40 25.26 28.51
CA ASP A 420 -31.33 25.84 27.53
C ASP A 420 -32.25 26.87 28.17
N PHE A 421 -32.76 26.58 29.37
CA PHE A 421 -33.56 27.53 30.12
C PHE A 421 -32.75 28.80 30.45
N ILE A 422 -31.52 28.67 30.94
CA ILE A 422 -30.68 29.83 31.30
C ILE A 422 -30.35 30.69 30.08
N TYR A 423 -30.04 30.08 28.92
CA TYR A 423 -29.78 30.84 27.68
C TYR A 423 -31.03 31.53 27.14
N ASN A 424 -32.19 30.88 27.20
CA ASN A 424 -33.44 31.53 26.79
C ASN A 424 -33.81 32.69 27.73
N PHE A 425 -33.60 32.49 29.04
CA PHE A 425 -33.76 33.54 30.05
C PHE A 425 -32.79 34.70 29.78
N SER A 426 -31.51 34.44 29.51
CA SER A 426 -30.54 35.50 29.22
C SER A 426 -30.91 36.30 27.96
N LEU A 427 -31.43 35.65 26.92
CA LEU A 427 -31.91 36.31 25.70
C LEU A 427 -33.12 37.20 25.98
N GLU A 428 -34.10 36.72 26.74
CA GLU A 428 -35.28 37.50 27.13
C GLU A 428 -34.89 38.80 27.85
N TYR A 429 -33.83 38.76 28.65
CA TYR A 429 -33.32 39.90 29.39
C TYR A 429 -32.16 40.64 28.69
N ASN A 430 -31.83 40.37 27.43
CA ASN A 430 -30.70 40.98 26.71
C ASN A 430 -29.38 40.95 27.51
N ILE A 431 -29.02 39.78 28.03
CA ILE A 431 -27.77 39.52 28.75
C ILE A 431 -26.77 38.93 27.75
N ILE A 432 -25.56 39.51 27.71
CA ILE A 432 -24.44 39.06 26.89
C ILE A 432 -23.45 38.35 27.81
N PHE A 433 -22.98 37.16 27.42
CA PHE A 433 -22.01 36.38 28.18
C PHE A 433 -20.60 36.51 27.59
N ASP A 434 -19.57 36.24 28.41
CA ASP A 434 -18.17 36.21 27.98
C ASP A 434 -17.86 34.97 27.11
N GLU A 435 -16.76 34.98 26.35
CA GLU A 435 -16.37 33.93 25.36
C GLU A 435 -16.47 32.48 25.90
N VAL A 436 -16.11 32.24 27.17
CA VAL A 436 -16.13 30.90 27.79
C VAL A 436 -17.53 30.29 27.85
N ILE A 437 -18.56 31.13 27.92
CA ILE A 437 -19.97 30.77 28.11
C ILE A 437 -20.87 31.48 27.08
N GLU A 438 -20.30 31.93 25.97
CA GLU A 438 -21.01 32.68 24.92
C GLU A 438 -22.11 31.85 24.27
N SER A 439 -21.86 30.54 24.10
CA SER A 439 -22.76 29.61 23.44
C SER A 439 -22.97 28.31 24.21
N ARG A 440 -24.09 27.64 23.92
CA ARG A 440 -24.37 26.27 24.41
C ARG A 440 -23.21 25.32 24.13
N SER A 441 -22.63 25.39 22.92
CA SER A 441 -21.52 24.53 22.51
C SER A 441 -20.24 24.80 23.28
N SER A 442 -19.89 26.08 23.52
CA SER A 442 -18.70 26.43 24.30
C SER A 442 -18.84 26.00 25.76
N PHE A 443 -20.03 26.17 26.34
CA PHE A 443 -20.32 25.72 27.70
C PHE A 443 -20.08 24.19 27.85
N MET A 444 -20.68 23.40 26.97
CA MET A 444 -20.58 21.94 27.03
C MET A 444 -19.17 21.42 26.69
N GLN A 445 -18.41 22.13 25.85
CA GLN A 445 -17.00 21.80 25.57
C GLN A 445 -16.09 22.06 26.79
N ASN A 446 -16.38 23.13 27.54
CA ASN A 446 -15.60 23.51 28.73
C ASN A 446 -15.96 22.69 29.97
N ALA A 447 -17.18 22.15 30.03
CA ALA A 447 -17.65 21.27 31.09
C ALA A 447 -17.04 19.86 31.00
N SER A 448 -15.80 19.70 31.48
CA SER A 448 -15.08 18.42 31.41
C SER A 448 -15.64 17.33 32.34
N ASN A 449 -16.25 17.72 33.47
CA ASN A 449 -16.90 16.86 34.45
C ASN A 449 -18.01 17.63 35.19
N ILE A 450 -18.77 16.93 36.03
CA ILE A 450 -19.89 17.49 36.79
C ILE A 450 -19.48 18.64 37.74
N CYS A 451 -18.29 18.57 38.35
CA CYS A 451 -17.79 19.63 39.22
C CYS A 451 -17.54 20.92 38.43
N VAL A 452 -16.84 20.81 37.30
CA VAL A 452 -16.57 21.94 36.39
C VAL A 452 -17.87 22.49 35.81
N PHE A 453 -18.84 21.62 35.48
CA PHE A 453 -20.17 22.03 35.06
C PHE A 453 -20.87 22.89 36.13
N CYS A 454 -20.86 22.46 37.40
CA CYS A 454 -21.40 23.21 38.52
C CYS A 454 -20.70 24.57 38.70
N ASP A 455 -19.38 24.63 38.57
CA ASP A 455 -18.62 25.88 38.67
C ASP A 455 -18.95 26.85 37.52
N LEU A 456 -19.06 26.35 36.30
CA LEU A 456 -19.49 27.14 35.14
C LEU A 456 -20.94 27.64 35.31
N LEU A 457 -21.84 26.81 35.84
CA LEU A 457 -23.21 27.21 36.17
C LEU A 457 -23.23 28.35 37.19
N LYS A 458 -22.45 28.25 38.27
CA LYS A 458 -22.31 29.32 39.26
C LYS A 458 -21.81 30.61 38.64
N HIS A 459 -20.79 30.51 37.76
CA HIS A 459 -20.25 31.66 37.05
C HIS A 459 -21.31 32.34 36.16
N MET A 460 -22.08 31.56 35.38
CA MET A 460 -23.18 32.08 34.56
C MET A 460 -24.24 32.80 35.40
N VAL A 461 -24.69 32.18 36.49
CA VAL A 461 -25.73 32.76 37.33
C VAL A 461 -25.24 33.98 38.09
N ASN A 462 -23.96 34.02 38.50
CA ASN A 462 -23.34 35.21 39.08
C ASN A 462 -23.31 36.38 38.08
N HIS A 463 -23.02 36.11 36.81
CA HIS A 463 -23.06 37.12 35.78
C HIS A 463 -24.48 37.69 35.60
N ILE A 464 -25.49 36.81 35.57
CA ILE A 464 -26.90 37.21 35.51
C ILE A 464 -27.28 38.03 36.74
N SER A 465 -27.00 37.56 37.95
CA SER A 465 -27.36 38.25 39.19
C SER A 465 -26.76 39.65 39.25
N ASN A 466 -25.50 39.81 38.87
CA ASN A 466 -24.82 41.12 38.82
C ASN A 466 -25.49 42.09 37.86
N ILE A 467 -25.97 41.64 36.69
CA ILE A 467 -26.71 42.49 35.75
C ILE A 467 -28.05 42.93 36.33
N PHE A 468 -28.77 42.01 36.97
CA PHE A 468 -30.04 42.33 37.62
C PHE A 468 -29.86 43.32 38.77
N GLU A 469 -28.82 43.18 39.58
CA GLU A 469 -28.47 44.14 40.64
C GLU A 469 -28.14 45.52 40.07
N ARG A 470 -27.33 45.60 39.00
CA ARG A 470 -27.01 46.87 38.32
C ARG A 470 -28.26 47.57 37.80
N ARG A 471 -29.16 46.84 37.13
CA ARG A 471 -30.43 47.37 36.59
C ARG A 471 -31.39 47.81 37.69
N ARG A 472 -31.43 47.09 38.81
CA ARG A 472 -32.22 47.48 39.98
C ARG A 472 -31.70 48.77 40.59
N ASN A 473 -30.39 48.86 40.78
CA ASN A 473 -29.76 50.06 41.34
C ASN A 473 -29.93 51.28 40.44
N SER A 474 -29.85 51.13 39.12
CA SER A 474 -30.11 52.24 38.18
C SER A 474 -31.57 52.73 38.24
N LYS A 475 -32.55 51.81 38.25
CA LYS A 475 -33.97 52.15 38.40
C LYS A 475 -34.27 52.82 39.73
N ASN A 476 -33.68 52.30 40.82
CA ASN A 476 -33.83 52.91 42.13
C ASN A 476 -33.22 54.32 42.14
N HIS A 477 -32.06 54.52 41.50
CA HIS A 477 -31.45 55.85 41.41
C HIS A 477 -32.31 56.83 40.61
N GLU A 478 -32.88 56.41 39.49
CA GLU A 478 -33.81 57.21 38.69
C GLU A 478 -35.09 57.57 39.48
N LEU A 479 -35.65 56.60 40.21
CA LEU A 479 -36.80 56.83 41.09
C LEU A 479 -36.49 57.88 42.16
N ILE A 480 -35.32 57.79 42.81
CA ILE A 480 -34.91 58.78 43.83
C ILE A 480 -34.65 60.16 43.24
N GLU A 481 -34.07 60.26 42.04
CA GLU A 481 -33.92 61.56 41.36
C GLU A 481 -35.28 62.19 41.00
N ASN A 482 -36.26 61.38 40.57
CA ASN A 482 -37.62 61.85 40.32
C ASN A 482 -38.34 62.27 41.61
N VAL A 483 -38.12 61.53 42.71
CA VAL A 483 -38.60 61.91 44.04
C VAL A 483 -38.00 63.25 44.47
N LYS A 484 -36.69 63.46 44.34
CA LYS A 484 -36.03 64.74 44.65
C LYS A 484 -36.60 65.89 43.83
N LYS A 485 -36.82 65.71 42.52
CA LYS A 485 -37.44 66.71 41.64
C LYS A 485 -38.86 67.05 42.09
N TYR A 486 -39.67 66.04 42.41
CA TYR A 486 -41.04 66.24 42.88
C TYR A 486 -41.09 67.00 44.21
N VAL A 487 -40.22 66.64 45.17
CA VAL A 487 -40.10 67.37 46.44
C VAL A 487 -39.69 68.81 46.16
N THR A 488 -38.67 69.04 45.33
CA THR A 488 -38.14 70.38 45.02
C THR A 488 -39.17 71.31 44.37
N LEU A 489 -40.00 70.77 43.46
CA LEU A 489 -41.05 71.53 42.78
C LEU A 489 -42.23 71.90 43.71
N ASN A 490 -42.44 71.14 44.78
CA ASN A 490 -43.59 71.29 45.66
C ASN A 490 -43.22 71.73 47.11
N ILE A 491 -41.98 72.17 47.37
CA ILE A 491 -41.49 72.59 48.71
C ILE A 491 -42.41 73.62 49.38
N SER A 492 -43.08 74.47 48.60
CA SER A 492 -43.98 75.51 49.10
C SER A 492 -45.31 74.97 49.68
N ASP A 493 -45.60 73.68 49.49
CA ASP A 493 -46.80 73.03 49.98
C ASP A 493 -46.53 72.40 51.37
N ASN A 494 -47.20 72.90 52.41
CA ASN A 494 -46.96 72.50 53.81
C ASN A 494 -47.35 71.05 54.15
N ASN A 495 -47.83 70.28 53.16
CA ASN A 495 -48.32 68.91 53.30
C ASN A 495 -47.40 67.84 52.64
N ILE A 496 -46.16 68.19 52.29
CA ILE A 496 -45.17 67.19 51.86
C ILE A 496 -44.77 66.32 53.04
N SER A 497 -45.08 65.03 52.94
CA SER A 497 -44.68 63.98 53.88
C SER A 497 -44.22 62.75 53.09
N LEU A 498 -43.56 61.82 53.76
CA LEU A 498 -43.15 60.55 53.17
C LEU A 498 -44.38 59.81 52.62
N GLU A 499 -45.51 59.88 53.31
CA GLU A 499 -46.78 59.29 52.92
C GLU A 499 -47.31 59.89 51.61
N THR A 500 -47.35 61.22 51.49
CA THR A 500 -47.84 61.91 50.27
C THR A 500 -46.97 61.57 49.06
N VAL A 501 -45.64 61.58 49.23
CA VAL A 501 -44.71 61.25 48.14
C VAL A 501 -44.78 59.76 47.79
N SER A 502 -44.88 58.87 48.78
CA SER A 502 -45.02 57.43 48.54
C SER A 502 -46.31 57.09 47.78
N CYS A 503 -47.43 57.76 48.11
CA CYS A 503 -48.69 57.66 47.36
C CYS A 503 -48.54 58.15 45.91
N HIS A 504 -47.86 59.27 45.69
CA HIS A 504 -47.67 59.81 44.33
C HIS A 504 -46.86 58.88 43.43
N PHE A 505 -45.83 58.21 43.99
CA PHE A 505 -44.98 57.28 43.25
C PHE A 505 -45.45 55.81 43.30
N GLY A 506 -46.60 55.53 43.95
CA GLY A 506 -47.21 54.19 43.98
C GLY A 506 -46.38 53.13 44.73
N ILE A 507 -45.57 53.55 45.70
CA ILE A 507 -44.69 52.67 46.49
C ILE A 507 -44.99 52.82 47.98
N SER A 508 -44.69 51.80 48.80
CA SER A 508 -44.90 51.90 50.24
C SER A 508 -43.93 52.90 50.87
N SER A 509 -44.39 53.64 51.88
CA SER A 509 -43.57 54.62 52.62
C SER A 509 -42.29 53.99 53.20
N ALA A 510 -42.40 52.77 53.74
CA ALA A 510 -41.26 51.99 54.23
C ALA A 510 -40.24 51.68 53.12
N HIS A 511 -40.70 51.34 51.91
CA HIS A 511 -39.81 51.04 50.78
C HIS A 511 -39.12 52.31 50.25
N LEU A 512 -39.87 53.40 50.10
CA LEU A 512 -39.35 54.70 49.67
C LEU A 512 -38.28 55.21 50.65
N SER A 513 -38.54 55.19 51.95
CA SER A 513 -37.59 55.62 52.97
C SER A 513 -36.30 54.80 52.94
N ARG A 514 -36.40 53.48 52.77
CA ARG A 514 -35.24 52.59 52.68
C ARG A 514 -34.38 52.90 51.46
N ILE A 515 -34.98 52.99 50.27
CA ILE A 515 -34.25 53.27 49.03
C ILE A 515 -33.67 54.70 49.06
N PHE A 516 -34.44 55.67 49.57
CA PHE A 516 -33.98 57.06 49.66
C PHE A 516 -32.73 57.16 50.53
N LYS A 517 -32.71 56.50 51.68
CA LYS A 517 -31.54 56.44 52.56
C LYS A 517 -30.36 55.72 51.93
N GLU A 518 -30.61 54.59 51.26
CA GLU A 518 -29.59 53.77 50.60
C GLU A 518 -28.87 54.54 49.47
N ILE A 519 -29.59 55.40 48.73
CA ILE A 519 -29.04 56.13 47.57
C ILE A 519 -28.56 57.54 47.92
N SER A 520 -29.27 58.27 48.79
CA SER A 520 -28.91 59.65 49.14
C SER A 520 -27.96 59.78 50.33
N GLY A 521 -27.80 58.71 51.12
CA GLY A 521 -27.06 58.72 52.39
C GLY A 521 -27.76 59.46 53.53
N MET A 522 -28.95 60.02 53.28
CA MET A 522 -29.73 60.80 54.24
C MET A 522 -31.11 60.18 54.46
N ASN A 523 -31.68 60.37 55.66
CA ASN A 523 -33.09 60.03 55.86
C ASN A 523 -33.97 61.01 55.05
N PHE A 524 -35.18 60.57 54.70
CA PHE A 524 -36.13 61.40 53.95
C PHE A 524 -36.59 62.66 54.71
N ILE A 525 -36.52 62.63 56.05
CA ILE A 525 -36.88 63.72 56.98
C ILE A 525 -35.69 63.98 57.90
#